data_AF-A0A1V5WCU1-F1
#
_entry.id   AF-A0A1V5WCU1-F1
#
_cell.length_a   1.000
_cell.length_b   1.000
_cell.length_c   1.000
_cell.angle_alpha   90.00
_cell.angle_beta   90.00
_cell.angle_gamma   90.00
#
_symmetry.space_group_name_H-M   'P 1'
#
loop_
_entity.id
_entity.type
_entity.pdbx_description
1 polymer ?
#
loop_
_entity_poly.entity_id
_entity_poly.type
_entity_poly.pdbx_seq_one_letter_code
_entity_poly.pdbx_strand_id
1 'polypeptide(L)' 'MHTAEDVAKALMAGADVAQVCSVLLREGVSKITELLSELAILMSARGYRSVEEMKGILSHKNTPNPEAFERANYVKLVGQ' A
#
# COMPACT_ATOMS: atom_id res chain seq x y z
N MET A 1 -8.22 0.22 6.55
CA MET A 1 -7.42 -0.82 5.88
C MET A 1 -8.19 -2.11 5.98
N HIS A 2 -8.67 -2.61 4.84
CA HIS A 2 -9.53 -3.79 4.78
C HIS A 2 -9.02 -4.85 3.80
N THR A 3 -8.16 -4.48 2.86
CA THR A 3 -7.65 -5.36 1.81
C THR A 3 -6.12 -5.41 1.79
N ALA A 4 -5.55 -6.43 1.14
CA ALA A 4 -4.11 -6.49 0.92
C ALA A 4 -3.58 -5.31 0.08
N GLU A 5 -4.41 -4.76 -0.80
CA GLU A 5 -4.07 -3.56 -1.56
C GLU A 5 -3.91 -2.32 -0.68
N ASP A 6 -4.75 -2.16 0.35
CA ASP A 6 -4.60 -1.07 1.32
C ASP A 6 -3.26 -1.18 2.05
N VAL A 7 -2.88 -2.40 2.44
CA VAL A 7 -1.59 -2.71 3.08
C VAL A 7 -0.44 -2.39 2.14
N ALA A 8 -0.51 -2.86 0.88
CA ALA A 8 0.50 -2.60 -0.12
C ALA A 8 0.68 -1.09 -0.39
N LYS A 9 -0.41 -0.34 -0.51
CA LYS A 9 -0.38 1.13 -0.70
C LYS A 9 0.29 1.83 0.47
N ALA A 10 -0.02 1.44 1.71
CA ALA A 10 0.61 2.02 2.89
C ALA A 10 2.13 1.79 2.90
N LEU A 11 2.56 0.57 2.59
CA LEU A 11 3.99 0.22 2.47
C LEU A 11 4.67 1.02 1.34
N MET A 12 4.06 1.09 0.15
CA MET A 12 4.59 1.86 -0.97
C MET A 12 4.71 3.35 -0.68
N ALA A 13 3.81 3.92 0.13
CA ALA A 13 3.89 5.29 0.61
C ALA A 13 5.03 5.51 1.63
N GLY A 14 5.59 4.42 2.19
CA GLY A 14 6.74 4.44 3.10
C GLY A 14 6.44 3.99 4.52
N ALA A 15 5.24 3.52 4.83
CA ALA A 15 4.90 3.06 6.17
C ALA A 15 5.79 1.89 6.62
N ASP A 16 6.20 1.89 7.88
CA ASP A 16 6.87 0.75 8.52
C ASP A 16 5.90 -0.38 8.86
N VAL A 17 4.67 -0.02 9.24
CA VAL A 17 3.66 -0.95 9.75
C VAL A 17 2.28 -0.57 9.22
N ALA A 18 1.49 -1.58 8.84
CA ALA A 18 0.07 -1.48 8.52
C ALA A 18 -0.76 -2.16 9.62
N GLN A 19 -1.74 -1.45 10.18
CA GLN A 19 -2.60 -1.96 11.26
C GLN A 19 -4.01 -2.25 10.73
N VAL A 20 -4.55 -3.41 11.07
CA VAL A 20 -5.90 -3.84 10.70
C VAL A 20 -6.67 -4.28 11.95
N CYS A 21 -7.91 -3.80 12.10
CA CYS A 21 -8.73 -4.08 13.28
C CYS A 21 -10.17 -4.45 12.89
N SER A 22 -10.88 -3.53 12.25
CA SER A 22 -12.28 -3.72 11.85
C SER A 22 -12.51 -4.93 10.93
N VAL A 23 -11.54 -5.27 10.08
CA VAL A 23 -11.64 -6.46 9.21
C VAL A 23 -11.53 -7.76 10.02
N LEU A 24 -10.63 -7.80 11.01
CA LEU A 24 -10.48 -8.96 11.89
C LEU A 24 -11.67 -9.14 12.82
N LEU A 25 -12.27 -8.04 13.29
CA LEU A 25 -13.49 -8.10 14.10
C LEU A 25 -14.70 -8.63 13.33
N ARG A 26 -14.78 -8.36 12.02
CA ARG A 26 -15.91 -8.76 11.17
C ARG A 26 -15.75 -10.15 10.57
N GLU A 27 -14.54 -10.50 10.14
CA GLU A 27 -14.25 -11.72 9.37
C GLU A 27 -13.47 -12.76 10.18
N GLY A 28 -13.08 -12.43 11.41
CA GLY A 28 -12.28 -13.29 12.29
C GLY A 28 -10.78 -13.13 12.10
N VAL A 29 -10.01 -13.65 13.06
CA VAL A 29 -8.55 -13.52 13.09
C VAL A 29 -7.85 -14.25 11.95
N SER A 30 -8.46 -15.30 11.39
CA SER A 30 -7.93 -16.05 10.25
C SER A 30 -7.77 -15.19 9.00
N LYS A 31 -8.52 -14.09 8.89
CA LYS A 31 -8.42 -13.15 7.77
C LYS A 31 -7.02 -12.54 7.63
N ILE A 32 -6.24 -12.50 8.72
CA ILE A 32 -4.87 -12.00 8.65
C ILE A 32 -3.98 -12.85 7.73
N THR A 33 -4.18 -14.17 7.71
CA THR A 33 -3.41 -15.09 6.85
C THR A 33 -3.75 -14.88 5.38
N GLU A 34 -5.03 -14.64 5.07
CA GLU A 34 -5.48 -14.32 3.72
C GLU A 34 -4.86 -13.01 3.24
N LEU A 35 -4.91 -11.95 4.06
CA LEU A 35 -4.29 -10.65 3.75
C LEU A 35 -2.78 -10.78 3.47
N LEU A 36 -2.06 -11.60 4.24
CA LEU A 36 -0.63 -11.85 4.02
C LEU A 36 -0.37 -12.60 2.71
N SER A 37 -1.18 -13.62 2.40
CA SER A 37 -1.06 -14.40 1.16
C SER A 37 -1.33 -13.52 -0.07
N GLU A 38 -2.42 -12.76 -0.06
CA GLU A 38 -2.76 -11.82 -1.12
C GLU A 38 -1.69 -10.74 -1.31
N LEU A 39 -1.13 -10.23 -0.20
CA LEU A 39 -0.02 -9.28 -0.27
C LEU A 39 1.21 -9.88 -0.94
N ALA A 40 1.58 -11.13 -0.60
CA ALA A 40 2.70 -11.83 -1.22
C ALA A 40 2.48 -12.07 -2.73
N ILE A 41 1.25 -12.41 -3.13
CA ILE A 41 0.86 -12.52 -4.55
C ILE A 41 1.01 -11.17 -5.24
N LEU A 42 0.50 -10.09 -4.65
CA LEU A 42 0.57 -8.74 -5.22
C LEU A 42 2.01 -8.25 -5.35
N MET A 43 2.86 -8.55 -4.36
CA MET A 43 4.30 -8.26 -4.42
C MET A 43 4.95 -9.01 -5.58
N SER A 44 4.70 -10.32 -5.68
CA SER A 44 5.26 -11.17 -6.74
C SER A 44 4.81 -10.72 -8.13
N ALA A 45 3.52 -10.40 -8.29
CA ALA A 45 2.94 -9.89 -9.53
C ALA A 45 3.55 -8.55 -9.98
N ARG A 46 4.03 -7.74 -9.04
CA ARG A 46 4.72 -6.47 -9.31
C ARG A 46 6.25 -6.60 -9.34
N GLY A 47 6.79 -7.81 -9.15
CA GLY A 47 8.23 -8.09 -9.19
C GLY A 47 8.99 -7.76 -7.91
N TYR A 48 8.32 -7.49 -6.79
CA TYR A 48 8.97 -7.28 -5.49
C TYR A 48 9.23 -8.61 -4.80
N ARG A 49 10.46 -8.80 -4.33
CA ARG A 49 10.90 -10.00 -3.59
C ARG A 49 10.84 -9.80 -2.09
N SER A 50 10.82 -8.55 -1.62
CA SER A 50 10.70 -8.22 -0.20
C SER A 50 9.90 -6.95 0.04
N VAL A 51 9.45 -6.75 1.27
CA VAL A 51 8.72 -5.55 1.68
C VAL A 51 9.62 -4.32 1.57
N GLU A 52 10.91 -4.47 1.85
CA GLU A 52 11.92 -3.41 1.74
C GLU A 52 12.06 -2.90 0.30
N GLU A 53 11.96 -3.78 -0.71
CA GLU A 53 11.99 -3.36 -2.13
C GLU A 53 10.75 -2.55 -2.53
N MET A 54 9.61 -2.83 -1.91
CA MET A 54 8.35 -2.14 -2.18
C MET A 54 8.19 -0.86 -1.36
N LYS A 55 8.83 -0.79 -0.19
CA LYS A 55 8.60 0.28 0.78
C LYS A 55 9.09 1.62 0.27
N GLY A 56 8.22 2.63 0.30
CA GLY A 56 8.59 4.02 -0.02
C GLY A 56 8.85 4.30 -1.51
N ILE A 57 8.58 3.35 -2.41
CA ILE A 57 8.72 3.56 -3.87
C ILE A 57 7.78 4.66 -4.40
N LEU A 58 6.66 4.91 -3.73
CA LEU A 58 5.70 5.99 -4.02
C LEU A 58 5.78 7.12 -2.99
N SER A 59 6.83 7.14 -2.15
CA SER A 59 7.06 8.25 -1.22
C SER A 59 7.51 9.48 -1.99
N HIS A 60 7.09 10.67 -1.54
CA HIS A 60 7.55 11.96 -2.07
C HIS A 60 9.07 12.04 -2.24
N LYS A 61 9.83 11.40 -1.34
CA LYS A 61 11.30 11.39 -1.35
C LYS A 61 11.89 10.59 -2.52
N ASN A 62 11.17 9.59 -3.02
CA ASN A 62 11.65 8.66 -4.05
C ASN A 62 10.99 8.88 -5.42
N THR A 63 10.08 9.85 -5.53
CA THR A 63 9.43 10.19 -6.80
C THR A 63 10.37 11.02 -7.68
N PRO A 64 10.64 10.60 -8.92
CA PRO A 64 11.59 11.29 -9.81
C PRO A 64 11.17 12.72 -10.21
N ASN A 65 9.91 13.10 -9.99
CA ASN A 65 9.43 14.46 -10.17
C ASN A 65 8.41 14.84 -9.08
N PRO A 66 8.85 15.47 -7.98
CA PRO A 66 7.99 15.89 -6.87
C PRO A 66 6.89 16.87 -7.28
N GLU A 67 7.16 17.79 -8.21
CA GLU A 67 6.16 18.75 -8.70
C GLU A 67 5.06 18.08 -9.53
N ALA A 68 5.42 17.08 -10.34
CA ALA A 68 4.42 16.30 -11.07
C ALA A 68 3.54 15.45 -10.14
N PHE A 69 4.10 14.95 -9.04
CA PHE A 69 3.34 14.23 -8.01
C PHE A 69 2.32 15.14 -7.32
N GLU A 70 2.74 16.35 -6.91
CA GLU A 70 1.85 17.36 -6.32
C GLU A 70 0.74 17.77 -7.29
N ARG A 71 1.09 18.03 -8.56
CA ARG A 71 0.11 18.40 -9.60
C ARG A 71 -0.87 17.29 -9.92
N ALA A 72 -0.43 16.03 -9.97
CA ALA A 72 -1.31 14.89 -10.20
C ALA A 72 -2.32 14.73 -9.06
N ASN A 73 -1.88 14.88 -7.81
CA ASN A 73 -2.77 14.86 -6.64
C ASN A 73 -3.73 16.06 -6.63
N TYR A 74 -3.25 17.25 -6.99
CA TYR A 74 -4.07 18.46 -7.08
C TYR A 74 -5.17 18.34 -8.15
N VAL A 75 -4.84 17.88 -9.36
CA VAL A 75 -5.83 17.67 -10.44
C VAL A 75 -6.87 16.63 -10.04
N LYS A 76 -6.46 15.57 -9.33
CA LYS A 76 -7.37 14.53 -8.84
C LYS A 76 -8.30 15.01 -7.72
N LEU A 77 -7.84 15.94 -6.89
CA LEU A 77 -8.62 16.56 -5.81
C LEU A 77 -9.66 17.56 -6.35
N VAL A 78 -9.28 18.34 -7.37
CA VAL A 78 -10.15 19.40 -7.95
C VAL A 78 -11.10 18.86 -9.02
N GLY A 79 -10.80 17.70 -9.60
CA GLY A 79 -11.62 17.06 -10.64
C GLY A 79 -12.79 16.19 -10.15
N GLN A 80 -13.16 16.26 -8.87
CA GLN A 80 -14.37 15.62 -8.32
C GLN A 80 -15.56 16.59 -8.33
#